data_AF-A0A895XID3-F1
#
_entry.id   AF-A0A895XID3-F1
#
_cell.length_a   1.000
_cell.length_b   1.000
_cell.length_c   1.000
_cell.angle_alpha   90.00
_cell.angle_beta   90.00
_cell.angle_gamma   90.00
#
_symmetry.space_group_name_H-M   'P 1'
#
loop_
_entity.id
_entity.type
_entity.pdbx_description
1 polymer ?
#
loop_
_entity_poly.entity_id
_entity_poly.type
_entity_poly.pdbx_seq_one_letter_code
_entity_poly.pdbx_strand_id
1 'polypeptide(L)'
;MSNADPTAGANDATIDDDSTSPNAPQDSPGRVLSPLTAGVLTIISLGWLSLYIVSLYNMLGAELSVNQGAIVLLALSLSGFFLGGTYAGAVMGLIWAEWQTHSSGPVSYIPRWLMAMLGALIVAMITCVTVFLLFLGNPGAAGLLSGGLAISILLGGTLGIFRRRTAIAAGLVAFIALLMLMILRGYAMDPIFTLFEQFVEVDRVLGYQMSQMPLNLIGGIACGIVAFAFLRLTRLKANLWTYMVAGAIPGLIWLGAEILNRVVGSMLLNMVTNLHVLDVANRQMALEAQFNGALTVLFAGATTAVLAFGLLLSHDEDKPTEDEADDETSSKNPADDDSLASATDAEEPASPPKE
;
A
#
# COMPACT_ATOMS: atom_id res chain seq x y z
N MET A 1 22.13 -56.64 66.13
CA MET A 1 21.17 -55.63 65.64
C MET A 1 21.18 -55.75 64.12
N SER A 2 20.52 -56.74 63.49
CA SER A 2 19.10 -57.16 63.50
C SER A 2 18.19 -56.27 62.66
N ASN A 3 17.56 -56.93 61.67
CA ASN A 3 16.43 -56.55 60.80
C ASN A 3 16.84 -55.67 59.59
N ALA A 4 16.81 -56.09 58.32
CA ALA A 4 15.99 -57.04 57.55
C ALA A 4 14.51 -56.64 57.35
N ASP A 5 14.22 -56.37 56.07
CA ASP A 5 13.01 -56.72 55.28
C ASP A 5 11.80 -55.73 55.26
N PRO A 6 10.83 -55.88 54.33
CA PRO A 6 10.77 -55.23 53.00
C PRO A 6 9.35 -54.69 52.69
N THR A 7 9.09 -54.25 51.45
CA THR A 7 7.83 -54.34 50.65
C THR A 7 7.83 -53.22 49.59
N ALA A 8 7.90 -53.51 48.30
CA ALA A 8 6.85 -54.03 47.40
C ALA A 8 5.91 -52.92 46.87
N GLY A 9 5.82 -52.84 45.54
CA GLY A 9 4.98 -51.93 44.74
C GLY A 9 5.83 -51.22 43.67
N ALA A 10 6.19 -51.83 42.54
CA ALA A 10 5.31 -52.19 41.41
C ALA A 10 4.35 -51.05 41.04
N ASN A 11 4.70 -50.34 39.95
CA ASN A 11 3.91 -49.48 39.04
C ASN A 11 4.97 -48.76 38.19
N ASP A 12 5.51 -49.35 37.12
CA ASP A 12 4.84 -49.53 35.82
C ASP A 12 3.93 -48.35 35.45
N ALA A 13 4.57 -47.33 34.88
CA ALA A 13 3.96 -46.34 34.00
C ALA A 13 5.11 -45.68 33.24
N THR A 14 5.67 -46.42 32.28
CA THR A 14 6.25 -45.81 31.08
C THR A 14 5.16 -44.99 30.42
N ILE A 15 5.13 -43.69 30.74
CA ILE A 15 4.36 -42.71 30.00
C ILE A 15 5.12 -42.50 28.69
N ASP A 16 4.86 -43.40 27.73
CA ASP A 16 5.02 -43.13 26.30
C ASP A 16 3.96 -42.08 25.94
N ASP A 17 4.27 -40.81 26.21
CA ASP A 17 3.55 -39.67 25.65
C ASP A 17 4.01 -39.48 24.19
N ASP A 18 3.72 -40.50 23.37
CA ASP A 18 3.69 -40.39 21.91
C ASP A 18 2.40 -39.69 21.50
N SER A 19 2.19 -38.47 22.03
CA SER A 19 1.36 -37.48 21.38
C SER A 19 2.17 -36.86 20.24
N THR A 20 2.45 -37.69 19.22
CA THR A 20 2.68 -37.26 17.84
C THR A 20 1.41 -36.57 17.36
N SER A 21 1.21 -35.35 17.84
CA SER A 21 0.25 -34.41 17.30
C SER A 21 0.57 -34.28 15.81
N PRO A 22 -0.32 -34.72 14.91
CA PRO A 22 -0.02 -34.74 13.49
C PRO A 22 0.13 -33.30 13.01
N ASN A 23 1.37 -32.91 12.69
CA ASN A 23 1.72 -31.78 11.85
C ASN A 23 0.73 -30.61 11.91
N ALA A 24 0.68 -29.89 13.03
CA ALA A 24 0.30 -28.48 12.93
C ALA A 24 1.31 -27.87 11.95
N PRO A 25 0.90 -27.33 10.78
CA PRO A 25 1.83 -26.76 9.83
C PRO A 25 2.64 -25.70 10.57
N GLN A 26 3.93 -25.97 10.78
CA GLN A 26 4.87 -24.97 11.25
C GLN A 26 4.87 -23.88 10.17
N ASP A 27 4.10 -22.82 10.43
CA ASP A 27 4.12 -21.54 9.74
C ASP A 27 5.54 -21.00 9.79
N SER A 28 6.39 -21.49 8.88
CA SER A 28 7.67 -20.87 8.57
C SER A 28 7.36 -19.40 8.33
N PRO A 29 8.01 -18.44 9.02
CA PRO A 29 7.69 -17.02 8.91
C PRO A 29 7.71 -16.63 7.44
N GLY A 30 6.50 -16.54 6.89
CA GLY A 30 6.26 -16.70 5.46
C GLY A 30 6.89 -15.55 4.71
N ARG A 31 7.67 -15.87 3.69
CA ARG A 31 8.25 -14.90 2.77
C ARG A 31 7.12 -14.01 2.22
N VAL A 32 7.07 -12.76 2.68
CA VAL A 32 5.97 -11.83 2.38
C VAL A 32 5.97 -11.43 0.90
N LEU A 33 7.16 -11.39 0.28
CA LEU A 33 7.35 -11.01 -1.10
C LEU A 33 8.00 -12.17 -1.87
N SER A 34 7.27 -12.75 -2.83
CA SER A 34 7.88 -13.73 -3.73
C SER A 34 9.02 -13.04 -4.52
N PRO A 35 10.12 -13.74 -4.84
CA PRO A 35 11.22 -13.15 -5.61
C PRO A 35 10.76 -12.66 -7.00
N LEU A 36 9.72 -13.29 -7.55
CA LEU A 36 9.09 -12.87 -8.81
C LEU A 36 8.39 -11.52 -8.64
N THR A 37 7.58 -11.35 -7.58
CA THR A 37 6.92 -10.06 -7.30
C THR A 37 7.94 -8.95 -7.09
N ALA A 38 9.02 -9.22 -6.35
CA ALA A 38 10.13 -8.28 -6.17
C ALA A 38 10.78 -7.89 -7.50
N GLY A 39 11.07 -8.87 -8.36
CA GLY A 39 11.63 -8.64 -9.70
C GLY A 39 10.72 -7.80 -10.58
N VAL A 40 9.42 -8.11 -10.62
CA VAL A 40 8.43 -7.37 -11.40
C VAL A 40 8.31 -5.92 -10.91
N LEU A 41 8.20 -5.70 -9.60
CA LEU A 41 8.15 -4.34 -9.02
C LEU A 41 9.41 -3.54 -9.37
N THR A 42 10.58 -4.17 -9.32
CA THR A 42 11.86 -3.54 -9.67
C THR A 42 11.89 -3.12 -11.13
N ILE A 43 11.52 -4.03 -12.04
CA ILE A 43 11.51 -3.77 -13.48
C ILE A 43 10.53 -2.64 -13.80
N ILE A 44 9.30 -2.70 -13.26
CA ILE A 44 8.29 -1.66 -13.49
C ILE A 44 8.77 -0.32 -12.96
N SER A 45 9.34 -0.30 -11.74
CA SER A 45 9.77 0.94 -11.13
C SER A 45 10.96 1.59 -11.82
N LEU A 46 11.97 0.80 -12.19
CA LEU A 46 13.13 1.30 -12.93
C LEU A 46 12.75 1.67 -14.36
N GLY A 47 11.85 0.90 -15.00
CA GLY A 47 11.32 1.21 -16.31
C GLY A 47 10.58 2.55 -16.33
N TRP A 48 9.70 2.78 -15.35
CA TRP A 48 8.99 4.04 -15.20
C TRP A 48 9.96 5.21 -14.99
N LEU A 49 10.87 5.10 -14.03
CA LEU A 49 11.84 6.15 -13.73
C LEU A 49 12.73 6.47 -14.95
N SER A 50 13.22 5.44 -15.64
CA SER A 50 14.04 5.60 -16.85
C SER A 50 13.25 6.26 -17.97
N LEU A 51 11.99 5.85 -18.18
CA LEU A 51 11.10 6.45 -19.18
C LEU A 51 10.90 7.95 -18.92
N TYR A 52 10.70 8.36 -17.66
CA TYR A 52 10.56 9.77 -17.30
C TYR A 52 11.86 10.55 -17.49
N ILE A 53 13.01 9.99 -17.12
CA ILE A 53 14.31 10.64 -17.34
C ILE A 53 14.55 10.87 -18.83
N VAL A 54 14.28 9.87 -19.67
CA VAL A 54 14.41 9.98 -21.13
C VAL A 54 13.39 10.97 -21.70
N SER A 55 12.15 10.95 -21.22
CA SER A 55 11.10 11.90 -21.63
C SER A 55 11.50 13.33 -21.31
N LEU A 56 12.00 13.60 -20.10
CA LEU A 56 12.52 14.90 -19.72
C LEU A 56 13.74 15.29 -20.55
N TYR A 57 14.69 14.38 -20.73
CA TYR A 57 15.87 14.65 -21.55
C TYR A 57 15.50 15.03 -22.98
N ASN A 58 14.53 14.33 -23.60
CA ASN A 58 14.07 14.64 -24.95
C ASN A 58 13.32 15.99 -25.03
N MET A 59 12.52 16.32 -24.02
CA MET A 59 11.87 17.63 -23.94
C MET A 59 12.89 18.76 -23.79
N LEU A 60 13.96 18.53 -23.03
CA LEU A 60 14.93 19.56 -22.68
C LEU A 60 16.07 19.70 -23.68
N GLY A 61 16.55 18.59 -24.25
CA GLY A 61 17.65 18.55 -25.21
C GLY A 61 17.37 19.29 -26.51
N ALA A 62 16.10 19.56 -26.82
CA ALA A 62 15.68 20.34 -27.98
C ALA A 62 15.70 21.87 -27.76
N GLU A 63 15.60 22.37 -26.52
CA GLU A 63 15.23 23.77 -26.27
C GLU A 63 16.07 24.52 -25.22
N LEU A 64 16.92 23.84 -24.44
CA LEU A 64 17.50 24.43 -23.22
C LEU A 64 18.54 25.54 -23.40
N SER A 65 19.01 25.81 -24.62
CA SER A 65 20.05 26.82 -24.81
C SER A 65 19.53 28.25 -24.76
N VAL A 66 18.22 28.52 -24.93
CA VAL A 66 17.73 29.92 -25.03
C VAL A 66 16.33 30.21 -24.47
N ASN A 67 15.44 29.24 -24.20
CA ASN A 67 14.01 29.58 -24.03
C ASN A 67 13.46 29.44 -22.58
N GLN A 68 12.99 30.54 -21.99
CA GLN A 68 12.39 30.58 -20.63
C GLN A 68 11.15 29.67 -20.50
N GLY A 69 10.42 29.44 -21.60
CA GLY A 69 9.27 28.54 -21.64
C GLY A 69 9.61 27.07 -21.31
N ALA A 70 10.83 26.62 -21.64
CA ALA A 70 11.26 25.25 -21.35
C ALA A 70 11.36 24.99 -19.84
N ILE A 71 11.68 26.00 -19.02
CA ILE A 71 11.76 25.87 -17.56
C ILE A 71 10.35 25.74 -16.95
N VAL A 72 9.37 26.46 -17.49
CA VAL A 72 7.97 26.34 -17.06
C VAL A 72 7.41 24.96 -17.43
N LEU A 73 7.66 24.50 -18.66
CA LEU A 73 7.23 23.17 -19.11
C LEU A 73 7.90 22.06 -18.29
N LEU A 74 9.20 22.19 -18.02
CA LEU A 74 9.93 21.31 -17.11
C LEU A 74 9.25 21.28 -15.74
N ALA A 75 8.93 22.44 -15.17
CA ALA A 75 8.32 22.54 -13.85
C ALA A 75 6.94 21.88 -13.76
N LEU A 76 6.18 21.83 -14.86
CA LEU A 76 4.90 21.13 -14.93
C LEU A 76 5.07 19.60 -15.03
N SER A 77 6.15 19.13 -15.66
CA SER A 77 6.45 17.70 -15.87
C SER A 77 7.14 17.03 -14.67
N LEU A 78 7.56 17.79 -13.66
CA LEU A 78 8.30 17.30 -12.49
C LEU A 78 7.51 16.33 -11.59
N SER A 79 6.18 16.43 -11.55
CA SER A 79 5.38 15.60 -10.64
C SER A 79 5.58 14.10 -10.93
N GLY A 80 5.51 13.69 -12.21
CA GLY A 80 5.72 12.29 -12.61
C GLY A 80 7.15 11.79 -12.35
N PHE A 81 8.13 12.69 -12.43
CA PHE A 81 9.53 12.40 -12.15
C PHE A 81 9.79 12.11 -10.66
N PHE A 82 9.29 12.97 -9.76
CA PHE A 82 9.38 12.72 -8.31
C PHE A 82 8.52 11.53 -7.89
N LEU A 83 7.37 11.33 -8.52
CA LEU A 83 6.52 10.17 -8.28
C LEU A 83 7.25 8.86 -8.58
N GLY A 84 7.89 8.77 -9.75
CA GLY A 84 8.70 7.62 -10.16
C GLY A 84 9.89 7.38 -9.23
N GLY A 85 10.60 8.45 -8.82
CA GLY A 85 11.70 8.35 -7.87
C GLY A 85 11.26 7.82 -6.51
N THR A 86 10.17 8.35 -5.96
CA THR A 86 9.62 7.92 -4.67
C THR A 86 9.17 6.46 -4.71
N TYR A 87 8.52 6.03 -5.79
CA TYR A 87 8.14 4.63 -5.96
C TYR A 87 9.37 3.71 -6.06
N ALA A 88 10.41 4.09 -6.81
CA ALA A 88 11.65 3.33 -6.92
C ALA A 88 12.37 3.17 -5.58
N GLY A 89 12.44 4.25 -4.81
CA GLY A 89 12.95 4.22 -3.44
C GLY A 89 12.17 3.25 -2.55
N ALA A 90 10.85 3.28 -2.63
CA ALA A 90 9.99 2.44 -1.80
C ALA A 90 10.14 0.94 -2.14
N VAL A 91 10.18 0.59 -3.43
CA VAL A 91 10.41 -0.78 -3.90
C VAL A 91 11.79 -1.27 -3.45
N MET A 92 12.84 -0.48 -3.67
CA MET A 92 14.21 -0.88 -3.36
C MET A 92 14.47 -0.96 -1.85
N GLY A 93 13.90 -0.05 -1.07
CA GLY A 93 13.94 -0.10 0.39
C GLY A 93 13.23 -1.34 0.95
N LEU A 94 12.09 -1.74 0.37
CA LEU A 94 11.39 -2.96 0.77
C LEU A 94 12.22 -4.22 0.44
N ILE A 95 12.75 -4.32 -0.78
CA ILE A 95 13.54 -5.48 -1.23
C ILE A 95 14.78 -5.67 -0.37
N TRP A 96 15.49 -4.59 -0.06
CA TRP A 96 16.71 -4.66 0.75
C TRP A 96 16.41 -5.04 2.20
N ALA A 97 15.32 -4.54 2.76
CA ALA A 97 14.86 -4.92 4.10
C ALA A 97 14.42 -6.40 4.18
N GLU A 98 13.82 -6.95 3.12
CA GLU A 98 13.47 -8.38 3.03
C GLU A 98 14.72 -9.27 2.87
N TRP A 99 15.67 -8.85 2.03
CA TRP A 99 16.93 -9.57 1.81
C TRP A 99 17.71 -9.75 3.11
N GLN A 100 17.76 -8.71 3.95
CA GLN A 100 18.39 -8.77 5.26
C GLN A 100 17.80 -9.89 6.14
N THR A 101 16.48 -10.05 6.14
CA THR A 101 15.84 -11.04 7.02
C THR A 101 16.00 -12.48 6.59
N HIS A 102 16.48 -12.71 5.37
CA HIS A 102 16.83 -14.04 4.89
C HIS A 102 18.34 -14.31 4.93
N SER A 103 19.18 -13.31 5.21
CA SER A 103 20.63 -13.48 5.23
C SER A 103 21.11 -14.00 6.58
N SER A 104 21.54 -15.26 6.65
CA SER A 104 22.20 -15.85 7.82
C SER A 104 23.66 -15.40 7.88
N GLY A 105 23.89 -14.17 8.32
CA GLY A 105 25.23 -13.58 8.41
C GLY A 105 25.30 -12.32 9.27
N PRO A 106 26.45 -11.63 9.30
CA PRO A 106 26.64 -10.40 10.09
C PRO A 106 25.68 -9.27 9.68
N VAL A 107 25.11 -9.37 8.47
CA VAL A 107 24.09 -8.46 7.94
C VAL A 107 22.82 -8.46 8.82
N SER A 108 22.53 -9.55 9.53
CA SER A 108 21.38 -9.65 10.44
C SER A 108 21.45 -8.73 11.66
N TYR A 109 22.65 -8.29 12.08
CA TYR A 109 22.84 -7.37 13.22
C TYR A 109 22.54 -5.91 12.88
N ILE A 110 22.48 -5.57 11.60
CA ILE A 110 22.25 -4.20 11.15
C ILE A 110 20.78 -3.84 11.42
N PRO A 111 20.46 -2.65 11.94
CA PRO A 111 19.06 -2.30 12.14
C PRO A 111 18.35 -2.14 10.79
N ARG A 112 17.12 -2.67 10.69
CA ARG A 112 16.34 -2.74 9.44
C ARG A 112 16.18 -1.38 8.73
N TRP A 113 16.03 -0.31 9.49
CA TRP A 113 15.88 1.03 8.91
C TRP A 113 17.12 1.44 8.11
N LEU A 114 18.30 1.01 8.53
CA LEU A 114 19.55 1.29 7.84
C LEU A 114 19.64 0.50 6.53
N MET A 115 19.18 -0.76 6.50
CA MET A 115 19.13 -1.57 5.27
C MET A 115 18.13 -1.02 4.25
N ALA A 116 16.94 -0.62 4.69
CA ALA A 116 15.97 0.03 3.81
C ALA A 116 16.53 1.33 3.21
N MET A 117 17.19 2.16 4.03
CA MET A 117 17.86 3.37 3.58
C MET A 117 19.01 3.08 2.63
N LEU A 118 19.80 2.03 2.86
CA LEU A 118 20.93 1.67 2.01
C LEU A 118 20.48 1.32 0.59
N GLY A 119 19.41 0.51 0.45
CA GLY A 119 18.85 0.16 -0.85
C GLY A 119 18.37 1.39 -1.62
N ALA A 120 17.65 2.29 -0.95
CA ALA A 120 17.22 3.56 -1.56
C ALA A 120 18.40 4.49 -1.88
N LEU A 121 19.44 4.52 -1.04
CA LEU A 121 20.63 5.35 -1.23
C LEU A 121 21.41 4.94 -2.48
N ILE A 122 21.58 3.63 -2.72
CA ILE A 122 22.27 3.13 -3.92
C ILE A 122 21.55 3.61 -5.17
N VAL A 123 20.22 3.48 -5.20
CA VAL A 123 19.39 3.92 -6.33
C VAL A 123 19.46 5.43 -6.47
N ALA A 124 19.34 6.17 -5.37
CA ALA A 124 19.45 7.62 -5.34
C ALA A 124 20.79 8.09 -5.91
N MET A 125 21.91 7.45 -5.56
CA MET A 125 23.23 7.77 -6.08
C MET A 125 23.33 7.53 -7.59
N ILE A 126 22.90 6.36 -8.06
CA ILE A 126 22.94 6.01 -9.49
C ILE A 126 22.09 7.00 -10.29
N THR A 127 20.85 7.24 -9.86
CA THR A 127 19.94 8.15 -10.58
C THR A 127 20.38 9.60 -10.47
N CYS A 128 20.87 10.05 -9.32
CA CYS A 128 21.40 11.41 -9.12
C CYS A 128 22.58 11.69 -10.07
N VAL A 129 23.55 10.78 -10.16
CA VAL A 129 24.67 10.89 -11.10
C VAL A 129 24.17 10.89 -12.54
N THR A 130 23.23 10.01 -12.87
CA THR A 130 22.67 9.91 -14.22
C THR A 130 22.00 11.22 -14.65
N VAL A 131 21.11 11.77 -13.80
CA VAL A 131 20.42 13.03 -14.05
C VAL A 131 21.42 14.19 -14.10
N PHE A 132 22.37 14.26 -13.18
CA PHE A 132 23.39 15.31 -13.19
C PHE A 132 24.21 15.33 -14.48
N LEU A 133 24.62 14.15 -14.98
CA LEU A 133 25.34 14.03 -16.24
C LEU A 133 24.48 14.39 -17.46
N LEU A 134 23.21 14.00 -17.47
CA LEU A 134 22.30 14.34 -18.58
C LEU A 134 22.02 15.86 -18.69
N PHE A 135 22.10 16.59 -17.58
CA PHE A 135 21.80 18.03 -17.52
C PHE A 135 23.04 18.92 -17.34
N LEU A 136 24.24 18.44 -17.68
CA LEU A 136 25.51 19.21 -17.59
C LEU A 136 25.47 20.61 -18.24
N GLY A 137 24.59 20.82 -19.23
CA GLY A 137 24.40 22.12 -19.88
C GLY A 137 23.89 23.24 -18.98
N ASN A 138 23.26 22.93 -17.83
CA ASN A 138 22.83 23.92 -16.84
C ASN A 138 23.08 23.39 -15.41
N PRO A 139 24.25 23.70 -14.81
CA PRO A 139 24.66 23.10 -13.54
C PRO A 139 23.73 23.46 -12.37
N GLY A 140 23.08 24.64 -12.41
CA GLY A 140 22.13 25.08 -11.39
C GLY A 140 20.86 24.24 -11.38
N ALA A 141 20.24 24.06 -12.55
CA ALA A 141 19.06 23.20 -12.68
C ALA A 141 19.40 21.72 -12.44
N ALA A 142 20.53 21.24 -12.97
CA ALA A 142 20.97 19.86 -12.83
C ALA A 142 21.12 19.44 -11.36
N GLY A 143 21.81 20.27 -10.55
CA GLY A 143 21.99 19.99 -9.12
C GLY A 143 20.69 20.00 -8.33
N LEU A 144 19.77 20.91 -8.66
CA LEU A 144 18.46 21.00 -8.00
C LEU A 144 17.57 19.79 -8.34
N LEU A 145 17.54 19.38 -9.61
CA LEU A 145 16.76 18.25 -10.08
C LEU A 145 17.30 16.91 -9.53
N SER A 146 18.62 16.71 -9.60
CA SER A 146 19.24 15.49 -9.10
C SER A 146 19.16 15.37 -7.58
N GLY A 147 19.39 16.48 -6.86
CA GLY A 147 19.23 16.55 -5.41
C GLY A 147 17.80 16.34 -4.96
N GLY A 148 16.84 17.01 -5.62
CA GLY A 148 15.41 16.81 -5.38
C GLY A 148 15.00 15.35 -5.61
N LEU A 149 15.44 14.74 -6.70
CA LEU A 149 15.13 13.35 -6.99
C LEU A 149 15.73 12.40 -5.95
N ALA A 150 16.98 12.64 -5.53
CA ALA A 150 17.63 11.85 -4.48
C ALA A 150 16.82 11.90 -3.18
N ILE A 151 16.36 13.08 -2.76
CA ILE A 151 15.47 13.23 -1.59
C ILE A 151 14.17 12.45 -1.79
N SER A 152 13.59 12.50 -3.00
CA SER A 152 12.37 11.76 -3.35
C SER A 152 12.55 10.25 -3.20
N ILE A 153 13.66 9.71 -3.74
CA ILE A 153 13.99 8.30 -3.65
C ILE A 153 14.21 7.90 -2.20
N LEU A 154 14.94 8.70 -1.42
CA LEU A 154 15.14 8.44 0.01
C LEU A 154 13.82 8.47 0.79
N LEU A 155 12.94 9.43 0.50
CA LEU A 155 11.60 9.53 1.10
C LEU A 155 10.79 8.26 0.83
N GLY A 156 10.81 7.76 -0.42
CA GLY A 156 10.22 6.47 -0.77
C GLY A 156 10.81 5.32 0.04
N GLY A 157 12.13 5.27 0.16
CA GLY A 157 12.86 4.26 0.93
C GLY A 157 12.45 4.19 2.41
N THR A 158 11.97 5.29 3.00
CA THR A 158 11.49 5.30 4.38
C THR A 158 10.30 4.37 4.60
N LEU A 159 9.51 4.08 3.56
CA LEU A 159 8.43 3.10 3.65
C LEU A 159 8.94 1.70 4.00
N GLY A 160 10.17 1.35 3.62
CA GLY A 160 10.78 0.06 3.99
C GLY A 160 11.02 -0.13 5.50
N ILE A 161 11.00 0.96 6.27
CA ILE A 161 11.23 0.97 7.73
C ILE A 161 10.06 0.32 8.49
N PHE A 162 8.82 0.48 8.00
CA PHE A 162 7.66 0.08 8.78
C PHE A 162 7.57 -1.44 8.98
N ARG A 163 7.16 -1.83 10.19
CA ARG A 163 7.11 -3.25 10.60
C ARG A 163 6.12 -4.08 9.78
N ARG A 164 5.03 -3.47 9.27
CA ARG A 164 3.96 -4.11 8.49
C ARG A 164 4.33 -4.29 7.00
N ARG A 165 5.18 -5.29 6.71
CA ARG A 165 5.66 -5.62 5.34
C ARG A 165 4.53 -5.92 4.36
N THR A 166 3.52 -6.65 4.83
CA THR A 166 2.40 -7.12 4.01
C THR A 166 1.58 -5.97 3.45
N ALA A 167 1.30 -4.95 4.27
CA ALA A 167 0.60 -3.74 3.84
C ALA A 167 1.39 -2.98 2.77
N ILE A 168 2.71 -2.87 2.94
CA ILE A 168 3.57 -2.10 2.04
C ILE A 168 3.71 -2.79 0.69
N ALA A 169 4.00 -4.08 0.69
CA ALA A 169 4.07 -4.87 -0.54
C ALA A 169 2.78 -4.74 -1.36
N ALA A 170 1.63 -4.86 -0.71
CA ALA A 170 0.34 -4.73 -1.37
C ALA A 170 0.05 -3.32 -1.89
N GLY A 171 0.41 -2.30 -1.10
CA GLY A 171 0.31 -0.90 -1.53
C GLY A 171 1.20 -0.60 -2.74
N LEU A 172 2.40 -1.16 -2.80
CA LEU A 172 3.30 -1.02 -3.96
C LEU A 172 2.76 -1.75 -5.19
N VAL A 173 2.14 -2.92 -5.03
CA VAL A 173 1.45 -3.61 -6.12
C VAL A 173 0.24 -2.80 -6.60
N ALA A 174 -0.55 -2.24 -5.67
CA ALA A 174 -1.68 -1.37 -6.00
C ALA A 174 -1.24 -0.09 -6.73
N PHE A 175 -0.04 0.42 -6.44
CA PHE A 175 0.53 1.56 -7.14
C PHE A 175 0.72 1.31 -8.64
N ILE A 176 0.94 0.05 -9.07
CA ILE A 176 0.97 -0.29 -10.50
C ILE A 176 -0.35 0.06 -11.19
N ALA A 177 -1.49 -0.13 -10.51
CA ALA A 177 -2.80 0.24 -11.04
C ALA A 177 -2.92 1.77 -11.20
N LEU A 178 -2.36 2.54 -10.26
CA LEU A 178 -2.26 3.99 -10.37
C LEU A 178 -1.42 4.41 -11.59
N LEU A 179 -0.26 3.77 -11.79
CA LEU A 179 0.60 4.04 -12.94
C LEU A 179 -0.12 3.72 -14.26
N MET A 180 -0.78 2.56 -14.34
CA MET A 180 -1.58 2.19 -15.51
C MET A 180 -2.68 3.19 -15.81
N LEU A 181 -3.35 3.71 -14.78
CA LEU A 181 -4.36 4.76 -14.95
C LEU A 181 -3.74 6.07 -15.43
N MET A 182 -2.56 6.44 -14.95
CA MET A 182 -1.85 7.63 -15.44
C MET A 182 -1.48 7.49 -16.92
N ILE A 183 -0.99 6.32 -17.34
CA ILE A 183 -0.74 6.02 -18.76
C ILE A 183 -2.05 6.13 -19.55
N LEU A 184 -3.10 5.46 -19.08
CA LEU A 184 -4.40 5.45 -19.75
C LEU A 184 -4.97 6.85 -19.87
N ARG A 185 -4.83 7.69 -18.84
CA ARG A 185 -5.20 9.11 -18.87
C ARG A 185 -4.39 9.87 -19.92
N GLY A 186 -3.10 9.59 -20.07
CA GLY A 186 -2.27 10.15 -21.13
C GLY A 186 -2.80 9.84 -22.53
N TYR A 187 -3.18 8.58 -22.78
CA TYR A 187 -3.69 8.15 -24.09
C TYR A 187 -5.16 8.50 -24.35
N ALA A 188 -6.00 8.52 -23.31
CA ALA A 188 -7.45 8.71 -23.45
C ALA A 188 -7.83 10.17 -23.68
N MET A 189 -6.97 11.13 -23.32
CA MET A 189 -7.24 12.56 -23.52
C MET A 189 -7.42 12.89 -25.00
N ASP A 190 -6.51 12.44 -25.87
CA ASP A 190 -6.56 12.73 -27.31
C ASP A 190 -7.88 12.30 -28.00
N PRO A 191 -8.35 11.04 -27.90
CA PRO A 191 -9.58 10.61 -28.55
C PRO A 191 -10.84 11.23 -27.93
N ILE A 192 -10.87 11.49 -26.62
CA ILE A 192 -12.00 12.15 -25.97
C ILE A 192 -12.19 13.57 -26.53
N PHE A 193 -11.10 14.32 -26.76
CA PHE A 193 -11.23 15.65 -27.36
C PHE A 193 -11.75 15.62 -28.79
N THR A 194 -11.34 14.65 -29.60
CA THR A 194 -11.84 14.51 -30.97
C THR A 194 -13.33 14.16 -31.03
N LEU A 195 -13.84 13.40 -30.05
CA LEU A 195 -15.26 13.06 -29.97
C LEU A 195 -16.09 14.24 -29.44
N PHE A 196 -15.60 14.98 -28.44
CA PHE A 196 -16.34 16.11 -27.87
C PHE A 196 -16.36 17.35 -28.77
N GLU A 197 -15.31 17.60 -29.57
CA GLU A 197 -15.32 18.64 -30.62
C GLU A 197 -16.47 18.45 -31.62
N GLN A 198 -16.97 17.22 -31.78
CA GLN A 198 -18.01 16.90 -32.74
C GLN A 198 -19.44 17.15 -32.23
N PHE A 199 -19.65 17.24 -30.92
CA PHE A 199 -21.02 17.24 -30.34
C PHE A 199 -21.42 18.51 -29.61
N VAL A 200 -20.50 19.29 -29.04
CA VAL A 200 -20.91 20.47 -28.26
C VAL A 200 -19.83 21.56 -28.27
N GLU A 201 -20.22 22.80 -28.59
CA GLU A 201 -19.45 24.03 -28.28
C GLU A 201 -19.44 24.28 -26.75
N VAL A 202 -19.17 23.26 -25.92
CA VAL A 202 -18.96 23.50 -24.49
C VAL A 202 -17.61 24.20 -24.37
N ASP A 203 -17.62 25.33 -23.67
CA ASP A 203 -16.44 26.01 -23.16
C ASP A 203 -15.41 24.96 -22.71
N ARG A 204 -14.29 24.86 -23.44
CA ARG A 204 -13.26 23.82 -23.22
C ARG A 204 -12.84 23.73 -21.75
N VAL A 205 -12.97 24.82 -21.00
CA VAL A 205 -12.62 24.91 -19.57
C VAL A 205 -13.55 24.07 -18.66
N LEU A 206 -14.86 24.01 -18.93
CA LEU A 206 -15.83 23.31 -18.06
C LEU A 206 -15.80 21.79 -18.24
N GLY A 207 -15.59 21.30 -19.46
CA GLY A 207 -15.45 19.86 -19.73
C GLY A 207 -14.20 19.23 -19.10
N TYR A 208 -13.10 20.00 -18.99
CA TYR A 208 -11.87 19.54 -18.33
C TYR A 208 -12.04 19.43 -16.81
N GLN A 209 -12.77 20.34 -16.16
CA GLN A 209 -12.96 20.27 -14.70
C GLN A 209 -13.90 19.14 -14.29
N MET A 210 -14.98 18.91 -15.04
CA MET A 210 -15.97 17.85 -14.76
C MET A 210 -15.40 16.43 -14.99
N SER A 211 -14.43 16.26 -15.88
CA SER A 211 -13.85 14.94 -16.21
C SER A 211 -12.73 14.49 -15.26
N GLN A 212 -12.05 15.39 -14.56
CA GLN A 212 -10.88 15.05 -13.74
C GLN A 212 -11.25 14.40 -12.39
N MET A 213 -12.33 14.85 -11.76
CA MET A 213 -12.79 14.29 -10.48
C MET A 213 -13.12 12.78 -10.53
N PRO A 214 -13.91 12.27 -11.49
CA PRO A 214 -14.26 10.86 -11.51
C PRO A 214 -13.04 9.97 -11.78
N LEU A 215 -12.08 10.39 -12.60
CA LEU A 215 -10.90 9.58 -12.90
C LEU A 215 -10.01 9.34 -11.66
N ASN A 216 -9.79 10.36 -10.83
CA ASN A 216 -9.01 10.20 -9.59
C ASN A 216 -9.74 9.29 -8.58
N LEU A 217 -11.07 9.39 -8.51
CA LEU A 217 -11.89 8.51 -7.68
C LEU A 217 -11.80 7.05 -8.15
N ILE A 218 -11.96 6.82 -9.46
CA ILE A 218 -11.81 5.50 -10.08
C ILE A 218 -10.41 4.95 -9.82
N GLY A 219 -9.38 5.78 -9.89
CA GLY A 219 -8.01 5.38 -9.57
C GLY A 219 -7.82 4.95 -8.13
N GLY A 220 -8.39 5.69 -7.18
CA GLY A 220 -8.41 5.30 -5.78
C GLY A 220 -9.11 3.97 -5.56
N ILE A 221 -10.31 3.80 -6.12
CA ILE A 221 -11.08 2.55 -6.04
C ILE A 221 -10.29 1.38 -6.62
N ALA A 222 -9.72 1.54 -7.82
CA ALA A 222 -8.90 0.51 -8.46
C ALA A 222 -7.69 0.12 -7.60
N CYS A 223 -6.99 1.09 -7.03
CA CYS A 223 -5.88 0.84 -6.10
C CYS A 223 -6.36 0.04 -4.86
N GLY A 224 -7.48 0.42 -4.26
CA GLY A 224 -8.06 -0.27 -3.11
C GLY A 224 -8.43 -1.72 -3.42
N ILE A 225 -9.04 -1.97 -4.59
CA ILE A 225 -9.39 -3.33 -5.05
C ILE A 225 -8.13 -4.17 -5.27
N VAL A 226 -7.11 -3.63 -5.94
CA VAL A 226 -5.86 -4.36 -6.21
C VAL A 226 -5.12 -4.67 -4.90
N ALA A 227 -5.06 -3.72 -3.96
CA ALA A 227 -4.48 -3.94 -2.64
C ALA A 227 -5.22 -5.07 -1.89
N PHE A 228 -6.56 -5.03 -1.88
CA PHE A 228 -7.39 -6.06 -1.26
C PHE A 228 -7.20 -7.43 -1.91
N ALA A 229 -7.25 -7.50 -3.25
CA ALA A 229 -7.07 -8.75 -4.00
C ALA A 229 -5.71 -9.37 -3.72
N PHE A 230 -4.64 -8.56 -3.67
CA PHE A 230 -3.29 -9.04 -3.34
C PHE A 230 -3.21 -9.61 -1.93
N LEU A 231 -3.77 -8.93 -0.92
CA LEU A 231 -3.81 -9.45 0.46
C LEU A 231 -4.60 -10.76 0.57
N ARG A 232 -5.74 -10.85 -0.14
CA ARG A 232 -6.58 -12.04 -0.13
C ARG A 232 -5.90 -13.24 -0.78
N LEU A 233 -5.26 -13.02 -1.93
CA LEU A 233 -4.54 -14.08 -2.67
C LEU A 233 -3.34 -14.64 -1.88
N THR A 234 -2.68 -13.79 -1.10
CA THR A 234 -1.52 -14.19 -0.29
C THR A 234 -1.90 -14.83 1.06
N ARG A 235 -3.19 -14.87 1.41
CA ARG A 235 -3.73 -15.45 2.67
C ARG A 235 -2.99 -15.01 3.93
N LEU A 236 -2.45 -13.80 3.92
CA LEU A 236 -1.68 -13.27 5.05
C LEU A 236 -2.65 -12.88 6.18
N LYS A 237 -2.38 -13.30 7.42
CA LYS A 237 -3.13 -12.84 8.61
C LYS A 237 -3.09 -11.31 8.65
N ALA A 238 -4.18 -10.66 8.28
CA ALA A 238 -4.24 -9.23 8.09
C ALA A 238 -5.43 -8.66 8.87
N ASN A 239 -5.13 -7.76 9.81
CA ASN A 239 -6.15 -6.99 10.53
C ASN A 239 -6.71 -5.91 9.59
N LEU A 240 -7.90 -5.38 9.93
CA LEU A 240 -8.54 -4.27 9.20
C LEU A 240 -7.58 -3.10 8.90
N TRP A 241 -6.73 -2.74 9.86
CA TRP A 241 -5.71 -1.69 9.70
C TRP A 241 -4.71 -1.96 8.57
N THR A 242 -4.38 -3.22 8.29
CA THR A 242 -3.44 -3.58 7.22
C THR A 242 -4.05 -3.31 5.85
N TYR A 243 -5.34 -3.61 5.65
CA TYR A 243 -6.05 -3.31 4.40
C TYR A 243 -6.18 -1.80 4.16
N MET A 244 -6.55 -1.05 5.21
CA MET A 244 -6.66 0.41 5.13
C MET A 244 -5.32 1.05 4.74
N VAL A 245 -4.23 0.66 5.40
CA VAL A 245 -2.89 1.19 5.09
C VAL A 245 -2.45 0.78 3.69
N ALA A 246 -2.67 -0.46 3.27
CA ALA A 246 -2.32 -0.92 1.93
C ALA A 246 -3.01 -0.10 0.83
N GLY A 247 -4.31 0.20 1.00
CA GLY A 247 -5.07 1.03 0.06
C GLY A 247 -4.64 2.51 0.07
N ALA A 248 -4.13 3.03 1.19
CA ALA A 248 -3.69 4.42 1.32
C ALA A 248 -2.29 4.69 0.73
N ILE A 249 -1.42 3.67 0.67
CA ILE A 249 -0.01 3.82 0.27
C ILE A 249 0.17 4.46 -1.11
N PRO A 250 -0.59 4.07 -2.16
CA PRO A 250 -0.42 4.71 -3.46
C PRO A 250 -0.64 6.22 -3.43
N GLY A 251 -1.68 6.66 -2.75
CA GLY A 251 -1.97 8.08 -2.55
C GLY A 251 -0.94 8.77 -1.67
N LEU A 252 -0.40 8.09 -0.66
CA LEU A 252 0.66 8.64 0.20
C LEU A 252 1.98 8.86 -0.55
N ILE A 253 2.38 7.90 -1.39
CA ILE A 253 3.56 8.03 -2.28
C ILE A 253 3.36 9.22 -3.22
N TRP A 254 2.16 9.33 -3.80
CA TRP A 254 1.84 10.44 -4.70
C TRP A 254 1.85 11.79 -3.98
N LEU A 255 1.27 11.87 -2.79
CA LEU A 255 1.27 13.08 -1.98
C LEU A 255 2.69 13.53 -1.60
N GLY A 256 3.54 12.58 -1.19
CA GLY A 256 4.94 12.86 -0.85
C GLY A 256 5.74 13.41 -2.04
N ALA A 257 5.55 12.82 -3.22
CA ALA A 257 6.15 13.32 -4.46
C ALA A 257 5.68 14.73 -4.81
N GLU A 258 4.39 15.04 -4.61
CA GLU A 258 3.82 16.33 -4.94
C GLU A 258 4.25 17.45 -3.98
N ILE A 259 4.41 17.14 -2.68
CA ILE A 259 4.99 18.07 -1.72
C ILE A 259 6.42 18.44 -2.15
N LEU A 260 7.20 17.45 -2.57
CA LEU A 260 8.57 17.69 -3.02
C LEU A 260 8.61 18.48 -4.33
N ASN A 261 7.70 18.18 -5.26
CA ASN A 261 7.51 18.92 -6.50
C ASN A 261 7.25 20.42 -6.26
N ARG A 262 6.41 20.74 -5.26
CA ARG A 262 6.14 22.12 -4.85
C ARG A 262 7.41 22.81 -4.36
N VAL A 263 8.18 22.17 -3.49
CA VAL A 263 9.43 22.73 -2.94
C VAL A 263 10.46 22.92 -4.05
N VAL A 264 10.83 21.85 -4.77
CA VAL A 264 11.89 21.89 -5.77
C VAL A 264 11.52 22.80 -6.93
N GLY A 265 10.29 22.72 -7.42
CA GLY A 265 9.90 23.57 -8.52
C GLY A 265 9.71 25.04 -8.11
N SER A 266 9.44 25.36 -6.82
CA SER A 266 9.47 26.76 -6.36
C SER A 266 10.90 27.33 -6.39
N MET A 267 11.89 26.52 -5.98
CA MET A 267 13.31 26.87 -6.09
C MET A 267 13.74 27.05 -7.53
N LEU A 268 13.21 26.23 -8.45
CA LEU A 268 13.50 26.33 -9.88
C LEU A 268 12.93 27.61 -10.51
N LEU A 269 11.73 28.04 -10.13
CA LEU A 269 11.14 29.30 -10.61
C LEU A 269 11.90 30.53 -10.11
N ASN A 270 12.42 30.49 -8.88
CA ASN A 270 13.22 31.59 -8.33
C ASN A 270 14.52 31.83 -9.10
N MET A 271 14.97 30.86 -9.91
CA MET A 271 16.13 31.02 -10.79
C MET A 271 15.80 31.78 -12.09
N VAL A 272 14.52 31.95 -12.42
CA VAL A 272 14.07 32.63 -13.64
C VAL A 272 13.68 34.07 -13.32
N THR A 273 14.51 35.01 -13.74
CA THR A 273 14.14 36.43 -13.77
C THR A 273 13.22 36.67 -14.97
N ASN A 274 11.97 37.07 -14.74
CA ASN A 274 10.88 37.31 -15.73
C ASN A 274 9.98 36.10 -16.04
N LEU A 275 9.29 35.59 -15.03
CA LEU A 275 8.16 34.67 -15.25
C LEU A 275 6.89 35.45 -15.58
N HIS A 276 6.13 34.98 -16.57
CA HIS A 276 4.82 35.53 -16.87
C HIS A 276 3.84 35.12 -15.75
N VAL A 277 3.01 36.05 -15.28
CA VAL A 277 2.06 35.81 -14.17
C VAL A 277 1.08 34.67 -14.51
N LEU A 278 0.72 34.53 -15.79
CA LEU A 278 -0.19 33.48 -16.26
C LEU A 278 0.41 32.07 -16.08
N ASP A 279 1.71 31.90 -16.26
CA ASP A 279 2.38 30.60 -16.12
C ASP A 279 2.43 30.16 -14.66
N VAL A 280 2.64 31.11 -13.75
CA VAL A 280 2.62 30.86 -12.30
C VAL A 280 1.21 30.45 -11.86
N ALA A 281 0.17 31.14 -12.35
CA ALA A 281 -1.21 30.81 -12.04
C ALA A 281 -1.62 29.42 -12.58
N ASN A 282 -1.31 29.13 -13.84
CA ASN A 282 -1.60 27.81 -14.45
C ASN A 282 -0.90 26.68 -13.70
N ARG A 283 0.35 26.90 -13.30
CA ARG A 283 1.09 25.94 -12.50
C ARG A 283 0.45 25.72 -11.14
N GLN A 284 0.06 26.78 -10.43
CA GLN A 284 -0.55 26.65 -9.12
C GLN A 284 -1.87 25.86 -9.19
N MET A 285 -2.70 26.15 -10.20
CA MET A 285 -3.93 25.39 -10.46
C MET A 285 -3.64 23.89 -10.74
N ALA A 286 -2.61 23.60 -11.53
CA ALA A 286 -2.20 22.22 -11.82
C ALA A 286 -1.71 21.48 -10.57
N LEU A 287 -0.88 22.12 -9.74
CA LEU A 287 -0.37 21.54 -8.48
C LEU A 287 -1.48 21.33 -7.45
N GLU A 288 -2.50 22.19 -7.44
CA GLU A 288 -3.67 22.04 -6.57
C GLU A 288 -4.54 20.86 -7.02
N ALA A 289 -4.78 20.74 -8.33
CA ALA A 289 -5.51 19.60 -8.90
C ALA A 289 -4.79 18.27 -8.66
N GLN A 290 -3.46 18.23 -8.80
CA GLN A 290 -2.66 17.02 -8.54
C GLN A 290 -2.67 16.63 -7.06
N PHE A 291 -2.55 17.60 -6.16
CA PHE A 291 -2.60 17.35 -4.73
C PHE A 291 -3.98 16.85 -4.28
N ASN A 292 -5.05 17.46 -4.78
CA ASN A 292 -6.42 16.99 -4.54
C ASN A 292 -6.65 15.60 -5.13
N GLY A 293 -6.06 15.29 -6.29
CA GLY A 293 -6.05 13.95 -6.88
C GLY A 293 -5.36 12.93 -5.98
N ALA A 294 -4.18 13.25 -5.46
CA ALA A 294 -3.43 12.38 -4.54
C ALA A 294 -4.21 12.10 -3.25
N LEU A 295 -4.83 13.13 -2.65
CA LEU A 295 -5.71 12.96 -1.49
C LEU A 295 -6.94 12.11 -1.81
N THR A 296 -7.57 12.34 -2.96
CA THR A 296 -8.72 11.55 -3.41
C THR A 296 -8.35 10.08 -3.55
N VAL A 297 -7.22 9.76 -4.20
CA VAL A 297 -6.72 8.39 -4.33
C VAL A 297 -6.38 7.78 -2.97
N LEU A 298 -5.79 8.55 -2.06
CA LEU A 298 -5.47 8.11 -0.70
C LEU A 298 -6.74 7.69 0.06
N PHE A 299 -7.74 8.57 0.11
CA PHE A 299 -8.97 8.33 0.86
C PHE A 299 -9.86 7.28 0.20
N ALA A 300 -10.05 7.35 -1.12
CA ALA A 300 -10.85 6.39 -1.85
C ALA A 300 -10.20 5.00 -1.80
N GLY A 301 -8.89 4.88 -2.01
CA GLY A 301 -8.18 3.61 -1.90
C GLY A 301 -8.26 2.99 -0.51
N ALA A 302 -8.06 3.79 0.54
CA ALA A 302 -8.21 3.33 1.92
C ALA A 302 -9.64 2.86 2.23
N THR A 303 -10.64 3.66 1.85
CA THR A 303 -12.06 3.37 2.10
C THR A 303 -12.51 2.13 1.33
N THR A 304 -12.15 2.01 0.05
CA THR A 304 -12.47 0.85 -0.77
C THR A 304 -11.83 -0.42 -0.21
N ALA A 305 -10.59 -0.37 0.28
CA ALA A 305 -9.96 -1.54 0.89
C ALA A 305 -10.67 -1.99 2.18
N VAL A 306 -11.12 -1.04 3.01
CA VAL A 306 -11.89 -1.33 4.24
C VAL A 306 -13.28 -1.87 3.91
N LEU A 307 -13.97 -1.29 2.94
CA LEU A 307 -15.29 -1.78 2.50
C LEU A 307 -15.20 -3.17 1.89
N ALA A 308 -14.20 -3.44 1.05
CA ALA A 308 -13.96 -4.77 0.51
C ALA A 308 -13.67 -5.80 1.62
N PHE A 309 -12.90 -5.41 2.65
CA PHE A 309 -12.68 -6.26 3.82
C PHE A 309 -13.98 -6.57 4.57
N GLY A 310 -14.79 -5.56 4.89
CA GLY A 310 -16.05 -5.75 5.62
C GLY A 310 -17.10 -6.56 4.85
N LEU A 311 -17.23 -6.31 3.54
CA LEU A 311 -18.21 -7.00 2.68
C LEU A 311 -17.85 -8.47 2.43
N LEU A 312 -16.56 -8.80 2.31
CA LEU A 312 -16.15 -10.15 1.91
C LEU A 312 -15.77 -11.09 3.06
N LEU A 313 -15.51 -10.60 4.29
CA LEU A 313 -15.25 -11.48 5.43
C LEU A 313 -16.51 -11.84 6.24
N SER A 314 -17.59 -11.07 6.12
CA SER A 314 -18.85 -11.32 6.86
C SER A 314 -19.61 -12.58 6.41
N HIS A 315 -19.16 -13.31 5.39
CA HIS A 315 -19.95 -14.33 4.72
C HIS A 315 -19.52 -15.78 4.99
N ASP A 316 -18.42 -16.00 5.73
CA ASP A 316 -17.86 -17.34 5.94
C ASP A 316 -18.14 -17.92 7.35
N GLU A 317 -18.80 -17.19 8.26
CA GLU A 317 -19.08 -17.67 9.63
C GLU A 317 -20.48 -18.30 9.84
N ASP A 318 -21.38 -18.26 8.85
CA ASP A 318 -22.72 -18.87 8.94
C ASP A 318 -22.84 -20.14 8.08
N LYS A 319 -22.03 -21.16 8.39
CA LYS A 319 -22.44 -22.54 8.09
C LYS A 319 -22.86 -23.19 9.39
N PRO A 320 -24.18 -23.36 9.64
CA PRO A 320 -24.64 -24.23 10.70
C PRO A 320 -24.02 -25.60 10.43
N THR A 321 -23.28 -26.11 11.40
CA THR A 321 -22.99 -27.54 11.50
C THR A 321 -24.32 -28.27 11.56
N GLU A 322 -24.81 -28.72 10.41
CA GLU A 322 -25.80 -29.77 10.28
C GLU A 322 -25.15 -31.09 10.74
N ASP A 323 -24.87 -31.21 12.04
CA ASP A 323 -24.38 -32.45 12.69
C ASP A 323 -25.17 -32.75 13.98
N GLU A 324 -26.36 -32.16 14.16
CA GLU A 324 -27.33 -32.53 15.22
C GLU A 324 -28.66 -33.00 14.63
N ALA A 325 -28.62 -33.99 13.75
CA ALA A 325 -29.84 -34.65 13.26
C ALA A 325 -29.65 -36.16 13.09
N ASP A 326 -29.04 -36.84 14.07
CA ASP A 326 -29.03 -38.31 14.13
C ASP A 326 -28.82 -38.79 15.59
N ASP A 327 -29.76 -38.53 16.51
CA ASP A 327 -29.91 -39.37 17.72
C ASP A 327 -31.32 -39.34 18.36
N GLU A 328 -32.37 -39.57 17.56
CA GLU A 328 -33.66 -40.00 18.11
C GLU A 328 -34.18 -41.23 17.37
N THR A 329 -33.60 -42.40 17.69
CA THR A 329 -34.39 -43.63 17.64
C THR A 329 -34.29 -44.41 18.96
N SER A 330 -35.44 -44.43 19.64
CA SER A 330 -36.03 -45.67 20.16
C SER A 330 -35.27 -46.41 21.27
N SER A 331 -35.76 -46.27 22.51
CA SER A 331 -36.21 -47.38 23.37
C SER A 331 -36.10 -47.05 24.87
N LYS A 332 -37.21 -46.62 25.50
CA LYS A 332 -37.67 -47.18 26.78
C LYS A 332 -39.04 -46.68 27.24
N ASN A 333 -40.02 -47.54 26.98
CA ASN A 333 -41.12 -47.99 27.83
C ASN A 333 -42.08 -46.98 28.52
N PRO A 334 -43.40 -47.08 28.24
CA PRO A 334 -44.46 -46.43 28.99
C PRO A 334 -45.00 -47.37 30.08
N ALA A 335 -44.93 -46.97 31.35
CA ALA A 335 -45.77 -47.53 32.41
C ALA A 335 -45.62 -46.71 33.70
N ASP A 336 -46.76 -46.18 34.12
CA ASP A 336 -47.22 -46.09 35.51
C ASP A 336 -46.87 -44.87 36.39
N ASP A 337 -47.99 -44.34 36.90
CA ASP A 337 -48.24 -43.76 38.23
C ASP A 337 -48.02 -42.26 38.49
N ASP A 338 -49.13 -41.52 38.30
CA ASP A 338 -49.93 -40.94 39.38
C ASP A 338 -49.20 -40.61 40.70
N SER A 339 -49.13 -39.31 41.05
CA SER A 339 -49.58 -38.82 42.37
C SER A 339 -49.45 -37.29 42.52
N LEU A 340 -50.63 -36.66 42.57
CA LEU A 340 -51.07 -35.72 43.63
C LEU A 340 -50.21 -34.50 44.02
N ALA A 341 -50.69 -33.35 43.57
CA ALA A 341 -51.26 -32.27 44.41
C ALA A 341 -50.56 -31.84 45.73
N SER A 342 -50.08 -30.58 45.74
CA SER A 342 -50.26 -29.59 46.83
C SER A 342 -49.58 -28.29 46.37
N ALA A 343 -50.29 -27.24 45.95
CA ALA A 343 -50.87 -26.21 46.81
C ALA A 343 -49.96 -25.83 48.00
N THR A 344 -49.46 -24.59 48.04
CA THR A 344 -49.81 -23.58 49.06
C THR A 344 -49.03 -22.28 48.78
N ASP A 345 -49.78 -21.19 48.90
CA ASP A 345 -49.43 -19.78 48.92
C ASP A 345 -48.21 -19.37 49.76
N ALA A 346 -47.57 -18.26 49.39
CA ALA A 346 -47.27 -17.17 50.33
C ALA A 346 -46.87 -15.85 49.61
N GLU A 347 -47.71 -14.85 49.86
CA GLU A 347 -47.58 -13.39 49.79
C GLU A 347 -46.19 -12.73 49.93
N GLU A 348 -45.95 -11.70 49.08
CA GLU A 348 -45.62 -10.26 49.36
C GLU A 348 -44.54 -9.82 50.41
N PRO A 349 -44.09 -8.54 50.46
CA PRO A 349 -43.84 -7.49 49.43
C PRO A 349 -42.52 -6.66 49.64
N ALA A 350 -42.30 -5.69 48.73
CA ALA A 350 -41.70 -4.33 48.92
C ALA A 350 -40.15 -4.09 48.86
N SER A 351 -39.73 -3.40 47.77
CA SER A 351 -39.03 -2.08 47.59
C SER A 351 -38.04 -1.54 48.67
N PRO A 352 -37.11 -0.57 48.41
CA PRO A 352 -37.01 0.40 47.29
C PRO A 352 -35.54 0.65 46.77
N PRO A 353 -35.23 1.71 45.97
CA PRO A 353 -34.00 1.86 45.20
C PRO A 353 -32.90 2.70 45.90
N LYS A 354 -31.67 2.68 45.35
CA LYS A 354 -30.61 3.65 45.67
C LYS A 354 -29.92 4.16 44.40
N GLU A 355 -30.12 5.46 44.21
CA GLU A 355 -29.32 6.54 43.57
C GLU A 355 -28.57 6.30 42.26
#